data_AF-A0A1M5E9G0-F1
#
_entry.id   AF-A0A1M5E9G0-F1
#
_cell.length_a   1.000
_cell.length_b   1.000
_cell.length_c   1.000
_cell.angle_alpha   90.00
_cell.angle_beta   90.00
_cell.angle_gamma   90.00
#
_symmetry.space_group_name_H-M   'P 1'
#
loop_
_entity.id
_entity.type
_entity.pdbx_description
1 polymer ?
#
loop_
_entity_poly.entity_id
_entity_poly.type
_entity_poly.pdbx_seq_one_letter_code
_entity_poly.pdbx_strand_id
1 'polypeptide(L)' 'MAASLQAAAALQNVPYHEYQHSVFDRNLGYTDGDMGCAQGHYTVPTGAGLGVEPREEIFRYVVKA' A
#
# COMPACT_ATOMS: atom_id res chain seq x y z
N MET A 1 -3.16 1.36 -2.70
CA MET A 1 -3.09 0.06 -2.01
C MET A 1 -3.44 0.17 -0.53
N ALA A 2 -2.69 0.92 0.29
CA ALA A 2 -2.90 0.99 1.75
C ALA A 2 -4.35 1.17 2.22
N ALA A 3 -5.12 2.09 1.63
CA ALA A 3 -6.53 2.27 1.97
C ALA A 3 -7.38 0.99 1.81
N SER A 4 -7.12 0.22 0.75
CA SER A 4 -7.80 -1.06 0.50
C SER A 4 -7.40 -2.11 1.53
N LEU A 5 -6.12 -2.15 1.94
CA LEU A 5 -5.64 -3.07 2.97
C LEU A 5 -6.24 -2.75 4.35
N GLN A 6 -6.33 -1.47 4.72
CA GLN A 6 -6.98 -1.06 5.98
C GLN A 6 -8.46 -1.46 6.00
N ALA A 7 -9.18 -1.22 4.91
CA ALA A 7 -10.58 -1.63 4.81
C ALA A 7 -10.73 -3.16 4.85
N ALA A 8 -9.90 -3.90 4.12
CA ALA A 8 -9.92 -5.36 4.11
C ALA A 8 -9.61 -5.97 5.48
N ALA A 9 -8.67 -5.39 6.24
CA ALA A 9 -8.33 -5.85 7.58
C ALA A 9 -9.48 -5.71 8.60
N ALA A 10 -10.44 -4.82 8.35
CA ALA A 10 -11.60 -4.62 9.21
C ALA A 10 -12.81 -5.51 8.83
N LEU A 11 -12.79 -6.17 7.67
CA LEU A 11 -13.89 -6.97 7.16
C LEU A 11 -13.69 -8.46 7.47
N GLN A 12 -14.71 -9.13 7.99
CA GLN A 12 -14.61 -10.55 8.37
C GLN A 12 -14.54 -11.52 7.18
N ASN A 13 -14.98 -11.10 5.98
CA ASN A 13 -15.21 -12.00 4.84
C ASN A 13 -14.36 -11.63 3.61
N VAL A 14 -13.10 -11.24 3.81
CA VAL A 14 -12.14 -10.99 2.72
C VAL A 14 -11.15 -12.15 2.63
N PRO A 15 -11.41 -13.17 1.78
CA PRO A 15 -10.57 -14.37 1.73
C PRO A 15 -9.23 -14.13 1.02
N TYR A 16 -9.18 -13.14 0.12
CA TYR A 16 -8.01 -12.79 -0.68
C TYR A 16 -8.00 -11.29 -0.98
N HIS A 17 -6.82 -10.77 -1.29
CA HIS A 17 -6.64 -9.41 -1.79
C HIS A 17 -5.74 -9.46 -3.02
N GLU A 18 -6.12 -8.80 -4.09
CA GLU A 18 -5.36 -8.80 -5.34
C GLU A 18 -3.95 -8.25 -5.13
N TYR A 19 -2.96 -8.87 -5.78
CA TYR A 19 -1.56 -8.45 -5.77
C TYR A 19 -1.01 -8.21 -7.18
N GLN A 20 -0.94 -6.94 -7.54
CA GLN A 20 -0.36 -6.45 -8.80
C GLN A 20 1.15 -6.29 -8.64
N HIS A 21 1.89 -7.39 -8.55
CA HIS A 21 3.32 -7.44 -8.23
C HIS A 21 4.19 -6.46 -9.04
N SER A 22 3.96 -6.35 -10.35
CA SER A 22 4.71 -5.45 -11.24
C SER A 22 4.50 -3.97 -10.96
N VAL A 23 3.38 -3.61 -10.31
CA VAL A 23 3.04 -2.23 -9.92
C VAL A 23 3.39 -1.97 -8.47
N PHE A 24 3.01 -2.88 -7.58
CA PHE A 24 3.17 -2.72 -6.13
C PHE A 24 4.64 -2.64 -5.72
N ASP A 25 5.47 -3.59 -6.15
CA ASP A 25 6.87 -3.67 -5.72
C ASP A 25 7.68 -2.45 -6.17
N ARG A 26 7.43 -1.98 -7.40
CA ARG A 26 8.04 -0.75 -7.92
C ARG A 26 7.61 0.47 -7.11
N ASN A 27 6.33 0.55 -6.74
CA ASN A 27 5.77 1.74 -6.11
C ASN A 27 6.04 1.81 -4.60
N LEU A 28 6.41 0.71 -3.95
CA LEU A 28 6.89 0.73 -2.55
C LEU A 28 8.08 1.68 -2.36
N GLY A 29 8.93 1.85 -3.39
CA GLY A 29 10.06 2.78 -3.34
C GLY A 29 9.65 4.25 -3.14
N TYR A 30 8.40 4.60 -3.44
CA TYR A 30 7.83 5.96 -3.36
C TYR A 30 6.94 6.19 -2.13
N THR A 31 6.86 5.23 -1.21
CA THR A 31 6.05 5.34 0.00
C THR A 31 6.87 5.07 1.25
N ASP A 32 6.62 5.82 2.31
CA ASP A 32 7.07 5.50 3.67
C ASP A 32 6.03 4.63 4.39
N GLY A 33 6.49 3.92 5.42
CA GLY A 33 5.70 2.94 6.18
C GLY A 33 6.24 1.52 6.05
N ASP A 34 5.49 0.56 6.57
CA ASP A 34 5.85 -0.86 6.66
C ASP A 34 4.96 -1.78 5.79
N MET A 35 4.18 -1.19 4.88
CA MET A 35 3.38 -1.92 3.90
C MET A 35 4.26 -2.84 3.04
N GLY A 36 3.81 -4.09 2.85
CA GLY A 36 4.55 -5.06 2.03
C GLY A 36 3.67 -6.22 1.57
N CYS A 37 4.20 -7.05 0.68
CA CYS A 37 3.60 -8.32 0.29
C CYS A 37 4.72 -9.33 0.10
N ALA A 38 4.69 -10.43 0.85
CA ALA A 38 5.69 -11.50 0.76
C ALA A 38 5.06 -12.84 1.12
N GLN A 39 5.57 -13.92 0.53
CA GLN A 39 5.09 -15.29 0.81
C GLN A 39 3.56 -15.44 0.65
N GLY A 40 2.97 -14.72 -0.31
CA GLY A 40 1.53 -14.74 -0.57
C GLY A 40 0.66 -13.94 0.40
N HIS A 41 1.25 -13.15 1.31
CA HIS A 41 0.52 -12.39 2.33
C HIS A 41 0.91 -10.91 2.33
N TYR A 42 -0.08 -10.04 2.55
CA TYR A 42 0.14 -8.61 2.76
C TYR A 42 0.50 -8.30 4.21
N THR A 43 1.45 -7.39 4.40
CA THR A 43 1.65 -6.67 5.66
C THR A 43 0.76 -5.43 5.66
N VAL A 44 -0.23 -5.38 6.57
CA VAL A 44 -1.10 -4.21 6.75
C VAL A 44 -0.30 -3.12 7.46
N PRO A 45 -0.29 -1.86 6.96
CA PRO A 45 0.51 -0.80 7.56
C PRO A 45 0.10 -0.49 9.00
N THR A 46 1.05 -0.27 9.90
CA THR A 46 0.76 -0.07 11.34
C THR A 46 0.67 1.39 11.78
N GLY A 47 1.13 2.33 10.95
CA GLY A 47 1.04 3.76 11.25
C GLY A 47 -0.39 4.29 11.33
N ALA A 48 -0.58 5.47 11.92
CA ALA A 48 -1.89 6.10 12.01
C ALA A 48 -2.50 6.42 10.63
N GLY A 49 -3.83 6.48 10.56
CA GLY A 49 -4.54 6.76 9.31
C GLY A 49 -4.38 5.63 8.29
N LEU A 50 -3.80 5.93 7.13
CA LEU A 50 -3.49 4.91 6.13
C LEU A 50 -2.24 4.08 6.48
N GLY A 51 -1.41 4.59 7.40
CA GLY A 51 -0.13 3.99 7.79
C GLY A 51 0.96 4.05 6.71
N VAL A 52 0.74 4.80 5.65
CA VAL A 52 1.74 5.11 4.61
C VAL A 52 1.67 6.58 4.22
N GLU A 53 2.80 7.12 3.77
CA GLU A 53 2.90 8.48 3.24
C GLU A 53 3.69 8.49 1.92
N PRO A 54 3.39 9.40 0.98
CA PRO A 54 4.20 9.55 -0.22
C PRO A 54 5.57 10.13 0.16
N ARG A 55 6.64 9.55 -0.36
CA ARG A 55 7.96 10.17 -0.29
C ARG A 55 8.04 11.38 -1.20
N GLU A 56 8.89 12.36 -0.85
CA GLU A 56 8.97 13.62 -1.61
C GLU A 56 9.28 13.42 -3.11
N GLU A 57 10.04 12.38 -3.48
CA GLU A 57 10.44 12.15 -4.86
C GLU A 57 9.27 11.89 -5.81
N ILE A 58 8.16 11.31 -5.31
CA ILE A 58 7.00 11.02 -6.16
C ILE A 58 6.37 12.29 -6.72
N PHE A 59 6.45 13.40 -5.99
CA PHE A 59 5.85 14.67 -6.38
C PHE A 59 6.53 15.29 -7.60
N ARG A 60 7.74 14.83 -7.99
CA ARG A 60 8.39 15.23 -9.26
C ARG A 60 7.59 14.79 -10.49
N TYR A 61 6.74 13.77 -10.35
CA TYR A 61 5.96 13.20 -11.46
C TYR A 61 4.48 13.62 -11.43
N VAL A 62 4.04 14.34 -10.40
CA VAL A 62 2.65 14.78 -10.27
C VAL A 62 2.41 15.97 -11.19
N VAL A 63 1.49 15.80 -12.15
CA VAL A 63 0.99 16.90 -12.99
C VAL A 63 -0.32 17.42 -12.42
N LYS A 64 -0.54 18.75 -12.45
CA LYS A 64 -1.86 19.31 -12.15
C LYS A 64 -2.85 18.85 -13.21
N ALA A 65 -4.01 18.38 -12.75
CA ALA A 65 -5.17 18.09 -13.58
C ALA A 65 -5.82 19.39 -14.10
#